data_AF-A0A7X0SJ72-F1
#
_entry.id   AF-A0A7X0SJ72-F1
#
_cell.length_a   1.000
_cell.length_b   1.000
_cell.length_c   1.000
_cell.angle_alpha   90.00
_cell.angle_beta   90.00
_cell.angle_gamma   90.00
#
_symmetry.space_group_name_H-M   'P 1'
#
loop_
_entity.id
_entity.type
_entity.pdbx_description
1 polymer ?
#
loop_
_entity_poly.entity_id
_entity_poly.type
_entity_poly.pdbx_seq_one_letter_code
_entity_poly.pdbx_strand_id
1 'polypeptide(L)'
;MMFFPLNRKWSVLGPKVKQARWWADHTGSASLEGALVFPVIFILTFLVLFFAIYIAQNAIVYYRTAIAGERTAFNWSNSAKDPLTGAYPEGSYDGLYWRVLDDGVLAGWLGNDDGKGVAVEFPSASGSGDGLAASKLQAGAGPLASDLSGKMSYLNRTLERTVSTVAFNTAVPEPLRRFNGTSFLGASTDAVVVEPAEFIRSFDTVRYYAKKMKGAAEGEDSYLQKIKSVWSSRSSSAGKS
;
A
#
# COMPACT_ATOMS: atom_id res chain seq x y z
N MET A 1 -24.86 34.03 -96.48
CA MET A 1 -25.47 33.45 -95.26
C MET A 1 -25.17 34.39 -94.10
N MET A 2 -26.25 34.90 -93.48
CA MET A 2 -26.44 35.29 -92.05
C MET A 2 -25.41 36.21 -91.35
N PHE A 3 -25.77 37.43 -90.90
CA PHE A 3 -26.60 37.81 -89.72
C PHE A 3 -25.92 37.40 -88.38
N PHE A 4 -25.79 38.16 -87.28
CA PHE A 4 -26.39 39.39 -86.70
C PHE A 4 -25.42 39.88 -85.58
N PRO A 5 -25.50 41.13 -85.04
CA PRO A 5 -24.58 41.66 -84.03
C PRO A 5 -24.95 41.27 -82.59
N LEU A 6 -23.95 41.16 -81.70
CA LEU A 6 -24.15 41.03 -80.25
C LEU A 6 -24.68 42.33 -79.66
N ASN A 7 -25.91 42.30 -79.14
CA ASN A 7 -26.49 43.36 -78.33
C ASN A 7 -26.62 42.93 -76.85
N ARG A 8 -26.30 43.88 -75.99
CA ARG A 8 -26.28 43.84 -74.52
C ARG A 8 -27.71 43.75 -73.96
N LYS A 9 -27.94 42.98 -72.89
CA LYS A 9 -28.85 43.36 -71.79
C LYS A 9 -28.66 42.50 -70.53
N TRP A 10 -28.54 43.18 -69.40
CA TRP A 10 -28.51 42.66 -68.03
C TRP A 10 -29.95 42.53 -67.49
N SER A 11 -30.26 41.42 -66.79
CA SER A 11 -31.32 41.31 -65.77
C SER A 11 -31.20 39.93 -65.09
N VAL A 12 -30.54 39.83 -63.92
CA VAL A 12 -31.16 39.76 -62.58
C VAL A 12 -32.08 38.54 -62.39
N LEU A 13 -31.61 37.55 -61.60
CA LEU A 13 -32.35 36.85 -60.53
C LEU A 13 -31.49 35.68 -60.02
N GLY A 14 -30.67 35.94 -59.01
CA GLY A 14 -30.06 34.87 -58.22
C GLY A 14 -31.13 34.23 -57.32
N PRO A 15 -31.13 32.89 -57.13
CA PRO A 15 -32.01 32.27 -56.17
C PRO A 15 -31.58 32.69 -54.74
N LYS A 16 -32.38 33.51 -54.07
CA LYS A 16 -32.23 33.73 -52.63
C LYS A 16 -32.55 32.42 -51.91
N VAL A 17 -31.50 31.75 -51.44
CA VAL A 17 -31.56 30.58 -50.58
C VAL A 17 -32.34 30.95 -49.32
N LYS A 18 -33.59 30.50 -49.20
CA LYS A 18 -34.38 30.52 -47.97
C LYS A 18 -33.83 29.44 -47.02
N GLN A 19 -32.70 29.69 -46.37
CA GLN A 19 -32.17 28.82 -45.31
C GLN A 19 -31.81 29.62 -44.05
N ALA A 20 -32.77 30.36 -43.48
CA ALA A 20 -32.57 30.97 -42.15
C ALA A 20 -33.90 31.41 -41.53
N ARG A 21 -34.90 30.51 -41.45
CA ARG A 21 -36.14 30.82 -40.71
C ARG A 21 -36.62 29.67 -39.82
N TRP A 22 -35.67 28.90 -39.30
CA TRP A 22 -35.89 27.83 -38.31
C TRP A 22 -35.31 28.14 -36.92
N TRP A 23 -34.61 29.27 -36.78
CA TRP A 23 -33.90 29.65 -35.55
C TRP A 23 -34.63 30.74 -34.75
N ALA A 24 -35.83 31.16 -35.17
CA ALA A 24 -36.57 32.29 -34.56
C ALA A 24 -37.88 31.87 -33.86
N ASP A 25 -38.18 30.58 -33.74
CA ASP A 25 -39.35 30.09 -33.02
C ASP A 25 -39.01 29.81 -31.55
N HIS A 26 -39.39 30.75 -30.67
CA HIS A 26 -39.18 30.66 -29.22
C HIS A 26 -39.93 29.48 -28.56
N THR A 27 -40.97 28.95 -29.21
CA THR A 27 -41.81 27.85 -28.70
C THR A 27 -41.12 26.49 -28.78
N GLY A 28 -40.22 26.28 -29.74
CA GLY A 28 -39.40 25.06 -29.84
C GLY A 28 -38.17 25.07 -28.94
N SER A 29 -37.67 26.28 -28.61
CA SER A 29 -36.50 26.48 -27.74
C SER A 29 -36.73 25.97 -26.33
N ALA A 30 -37.92 26.19 -25.74
CA ALA A 30 -38.22 25.73 -24.38
C ALA A 30 -38.26 24.19 -24.26
N SER A 31 -38.78 23.49 -25.27
CA SER A 31 -38.78 22.03 -25.31
C SER A 31 -37.37 21.47 -25.55
N LEU A 32 -36.55 22.13 -26.37
CA LEU A 32 -35.17 21.74 -26.62
C LEU A 32 -34.29 21.96 -25.37
N GLU A 33 -34.49 23.08 -24.68
CA GLU A 33 -33.82 23.42 -23.42
C GLU A 33 -34.20 22.42 -22.33
N GLY A 34 -35.50 22.12 -22.15
CA GLY A 34 -35.95 21.08 -21.22
C GLY A 34 -35.40 19.69 -21.54
N ALA A 35 -35.31 19.33 -22.82
CA ALA A 35 -34.74 18.06 -23.26
C ALA A 35 -33.22 17.94 -23.03
N LEU A 36 -32.50 19.06 -22.92
CA LEU A 36 -31.07 19.11 -22.59
C LEU A 36 -30.81 19.19 -21.08
N VAL A 37 -31.67 19.86 -20.32
CA VAL A 37 -31.53 20.01 -18.87
C VAL A 37 -31.61 18.66 -18.16
N PHE A 38 -32.56 17.79 -18.53
CA PHE A 38 -32.72 16.49 -17.87
C PHE A 38 -31.48 15.57 -18.00
N PRO A 39 -30.91 15.32 -19.20
CA PRO A 39 -29.67 14.56 -19.36
C PRO A 39 -28.48 15.17 -18.60
N VAL A 40 -28.36 16.51 -18.57
CA VAL A 40 -27.27 17.19 -17.87
C VAL A 40 -27.37 16.96 -16.36
N ILE A 41 -28.56 17.12 -15.78
CA ILE A 41 -28.79 16.82 -14.36
C ILE A 41 -28.47 15.36 -14.07
N PHE A 42 -28.90 14.44 -14.94
CA PHE A 42 -28.64 13.02 -14.77
C PHE A 42 -27.14 12.68 -14.79
N ILE A 43 -26.38 13.25 -15.73
CA ILE A 43 -24.91 13.11 -15.79
C ILE A 43 -24.27 13.66 -14.50
N LEU A 44 -24.70 14.84 -14.03
CA LEU A 44 -24.20 15.42 -12.78
C LEU A 44 -24.49 14.53 -11.58
N THR A 45 -25.70 13.96 -11.48
CA THR A 45 -26.03 13.03 -10.39
C THR A 45 -25.16 11.78 -10.40
N PHE A 46 -24.90 11.20 -11.57
CA PHE A 46 -24.00 10.06 -11.68
C PHE A 46 -22.56 10.42 -11.35
N LEU A 47 -22.06 11.58 -11.79
CA LEU A 47 -20.72 12.04 -11.44
C LEU A 47 -20.54 12.13 -9.92
N VAL A 48 -21.51 12.71 -9.22
CA VAL A 48 -21.50 12.78 -7.76
C VAL A 48 -21.57 11.38 -7.14
N LEU A 49 -22.40 10.49 -7.67
CA LEU A 49 -22.51 9.11 -7.18
C LEU A 49 -21.20 8.33 -7.34
N PHE A 50 -20.58 8.40 -8.53
CA PHE A 50 -19.29 7.75 -8.79
C PHE A 50 -18.18 8.31 -7.92
N PHE A 51 -18.17 9.63 -7.70
CA PHE A 51 -17.22 10.27 -6.81
C PHE A 51 -17.38 9.79 -5.35
N ALA A 52 -18.62 9.70 -4.87
CA ALA A 52 -18.89 9.19 -3.53
C ALA A 52 -18.44 7.72 -3.37
N ILE A 53 -18.73 6.87 -4.36
CA ILE A 53 -18.28 5.47 -4.38
C ILE A 53 -16.76 5.40 -4.39
N TYR A 54 -16.08 6.24 -5.18
CA TYR A 54 -14.63 6.28 -5.25
C TYR A 54 -13.99 6.58 -3.90
N ILE A 55 -14.47 7.62 -3.20
CA ILE A 55 -13.98 7.96 -1.86
C ILE A 55 -14.25 6.82 -0.88
N ALA A 56 -15.46 6.25 -0.91
CA ALA A 56 -15.83 5.15 -0.03
C ALA A 56 -14.92 3.92 -0.23
N GLN A 57 -14.63 3.55 -1.47
CA GLN A 57 -13.75 2.42 -1.77
C GLN A 57 -12.32 2.69 -1.29
N ASN A 58 -11.80 3.90 -1.49
CA ASN A 58 -10.47 4.26 -1.00
C ASN A 58 -10.39 4.21 0.54
N ALA A 59 -11.41 4.73 1.22
CA ALA A 59 -11.51 4.66 2.68
C ALA A 59 -11.56 3.21 3.21
N ILE A 60 -12.28 2.32 2.52
CA ILE A 60 -12.36 0.89 2.88
C ILE A 60 -10.98 0.22 2.74
N VAL A 61 -10.26 0.46 1.63
CA VAL A 61 -8.92 -0.08 1.44
C VAL A 61 -8.00 0.42 2.54
N TYR A 62 -7.99 1.73 2.80
CA TYR A 62 -7.17 2.32 3.87
C TYR A 62 -7.47 1.72 5.25
N TYR A 63 -8.74 1.62 5.63
CA TYR A 63 -9.15 1.06 6.91
C TYR A 63 -8.70 -0.40 7.09
N ARG A 64 -8.86 -1.23 6.05
CA ARG A 64 -8.41 -2.63 6.08
C ARG A 64 -6.88 -2.72 6.21
N THR A 65 -6.14 -1.92 5.43
CA THR A 65 -4.69 -1.87 5.48
C THR A 65 -4.18 -1.43 6.86
N ALA A 66 -4.79 -0.37 7.42
CA ALA A 66 -4.45 0.14 8.75
C ALA A 66 -4.65 -0.90 9.85
N ILE A 67 -5.85 -1.51 9.91
CA ILE A 67 -6.15 -2.52 10.92
C ILE A 67 -5.24 -3.74 10.82
N ALA A 68 -4.95 -4.19 9.60
CA ALA A 68 -4.04 -5.32 9.41
C ALA A 68 -2.62 -4.99 9.90
N GLY A 69 -2.11 -3.79 9.58
CA GLY A 69 -0.82 -3.32 10.07
C GLY A 69 -0.78 -3.20 11.61
N GLU A 70 -1.78 -2.55 12.20
CA GLU A 70 -1.88 -2.35 13.65
C GLU A 70 -2.00 -3.67 14.41
N ARG A 71 -2.84 -4.60 13.95
CA ARG A 71 -2.98 -5.93 14.58
C ARG A 71 -1.71 -6.74 14.47
N THR A 72 -1.02 -6.67 13.33
CA THR A 72 0.27 -7.35 13.15
C THR A 72 1.32 -6.77 14.09
N ALA A 73 1.37 -5.45 14.23
CA ALA A 73 2.28 -4.79 15.17
C ALA A 73 1.96 -5.13 16.64
N PHE A 74 0.67 -5.19 17.00
CA PHE A 74 0.21 -5.58 18.33
C PHE A 74 0.50 -7.05 18.67
N ASN A 75 0.34 -7.93 17.68
CA ASN A 75 0.58 -9.36 17.82
C ASN A 75 2.04 -9.77 17.63
N TRP A 76 2.93 -8.82 17.29
CA TRP A 76 4.34 -9.08 17.01
C TRP A 76 5.05 -9.90 18.10
N SER A 77 4.58 -9.78 19.34
CA SER A 77 5.19 -10.43 20.48
C SER A 77 5.18 -11.95 20.46
N ASN A 78 4.17 -12.56 19.83
CA ASN A 78 4.03 -14.01 19.77
C ASN A 78 3.30 -14.43 18.48
N SER A 79 3.91 -15.34 17.71
CA SER A 79 3.33 -15.89 16.47
C SER A 79 2.05 -16.70 16.69
N ALA A 80 1.85 -17.27 17.87
CA ALA A 80 0.68 -18.06 18.21
C ALA A 80 -0.56 -17.22 18.53
N LYS A 81 -0.42 -15.88 18.67
CA LYS A 81 -1.57 -15.00 18.91
C LYS A 81 -2.52 -15.04 17.73
N ASP A 82 -3.81 -15.02 18.02
CA ASP A 82 -4.83 -14.92 16.97
C ASP A 82 -4.69 -13.57 16.22
N PRO A 83 -4.54 -13.56 14.89
CA PRO A 83 -4.31 -12.34 14.11
C PRO A 83 -5.45 -11.32 14.17
N LEU A 84 -6.68 -11.73 14.49
CA LEU A 84 -7.87 -10.87 14.50
C LEU A 84 -8.22 -10.36 15.90
N THR A 85 -8.11 -11.24 16.91
CA THR A 85 -8.52 -10.97 18.28
C THR A 85 -7.35 -10.62 19.20
N GLY A 86 -6.13 -11.01 18.83
CA GLY A 86 -4.94 -10.90 19.68
C GLY A 86 -4.98 -11.84 20.89
N ALA A 87 -5.92 -12.79 20.91
CA ALA A 87 -6.06 -13.76 21.98
C ALA A 87 -4.79 -14.63 22.09
N TYR A 88 -4.45 -14.96 23.32
CA TYR A 88 -3.23 -15.68 23.63
C TYR A 88 -3.54 -17.15 23.92
N PRO A 89 -3.06 -18.11 23.10
CA PRO A 89 -3.21 -19.52 23.43
C PRO A 89 -2.30 -19.89 24.60
N GLU A 90 -2.84 -20.62 25.58
CA GLU A 90 -2.07 -21.11 26.72
C GLU A 90 -0.99 -22.10 26.25
N GLY A 91 0.23 -21.96 26.79
CA GLY A 91 1.32 -22.91 26.55
C GLY A 91 2.08 -22.75 25.22
N SER A 92 1.63 -21.88 24.32
CA SER A 92 2.31 -21.64 23.04
C SER A 92 3.04 -20.30 23.05
N TYR A 93 4.38 -20.35 23.10
CA TYR A 93 5.26 -19.19 23.19
C TYR A 93 6.33 -19.28 22.12
N ASP A 94 6.65 -18.15 21.49
CA ASP A 94 7.85 -18.07 20.67
C ASP A 94 9.11 -18.25 21.53
N GLY A 95 10.16 -18.83 20.95
CA GLY A 95 11.40 -19.14 21.68
C GLY A 95 12.11 -17.88 22.20
N LEU A 96 12.48 -17.84 23.47
CA LEU A 96 12.99 -16.66 24.20
C LEU A 96 14.05 -15.78 23.48
N TYR A 97 14.84 -16.36 22.58
CA TYR A 97 15.96 -15.70 21.90
C TYR A 97 15.72 -15.41 20.42
N TRP A 98 14.51 -15.65 19.89
CA TRP A 98 14.20 -15.43 18.47
C TRP A 98 14.46 -13.96 18.08
N ARG A 99 14.23 -12.99 18.97
CA ARG A 99 14.50 -11.55 18.72
C ARG A 99 15.98 -11.21 18.52
N VAL A 100 16.86 -11.98 19.16
CA VAL A 100 18.31 -11.76 19.12
C VAL A 100 18.89 -12.32 17.83
N LEU A 101 18.31 -13.43 17.34
CA LEU A 101 18.80 -14.19 16.19
C LEU A 101 18.13 -13.74 14.88
N ASP A 102 16.80 -13.66 14.87
CA ASP A 102 16.01 -13.46 13.66
C ASP A 102 15.63 -12.00 13.46
N ASP A 103 15.29 -11.29 14.54
CA ASP A 103 14.78 -9.91 14.51
C ASP A 103 15.89 -8.85 14.38
N GLY A 104 17.17 -9.25 14.32
CA GLY A 104 18.28 -8.35 13.95
C GLY A 104 18.71 -7.34 15.02
N VAL A 105 18.21 -7.45 16.26
CA VAL A 105 18.54 -6.55 17.37
C VAL A 105 20.05 -6.45 17.61
N LEU A 106 20.78 -7.58 17.55
CA LEU A 106 22.24 -7.56 17.70
C LEU A 106 22.95 -6.91 16.51
N ALA A 107 22.44 -7.07 15.29
CA ALA A 107 23.06 -6.52 14.10
C ALA A 107 23.01 -4.98 14.12
N GLY A 108 21.85 -4.41 14.48
CA GLY A 108 21.69 -2.95 14.63
C GLY A 108 22.58 -2.36 15.73
N TRP A 109 22.81 -3.10 16.83
CA TRP A 109 23.72 -2.67 17.90
C TRP A 109 25.21 -2.84 17.58
N LEU A 110 25.59 -3.80 16.74
CA LEU A 110 26.97 -4.03 16.30
C LEU A 110 27.44 -3.06 15.21
N GLY A 111 26.62 -2.06 14.87
CA GLY A 111 26.91 -1.02 13.88
C GLY A 111 26.59 -1.39 12.43
N ASN A 112 25.81 -2.45 12.20
CA ASN A 112 25.22 -2.68 10.88
C ASN A 112 23.89 -1.91 10.81
N ASP A 113 23.94 -0.68 10.28
CA ASP A 113 22.77 0.21 10.10
C ASP A 113 21.78 -0.27 9.02
N ASP A 114 22.12 -1.34 8.30
CA ASP A 114 21.19 -2.05 7.42
C ASP A 114 20.20 -2.85 8.28
N GLY A 115 19.23 -2.14 8.87
CA GLY A 115 18.17 -2.73 9.67
C GLY A 115 17.59 -3.96 8.98
N LYS A 116 17.43 -5.06 9.73
CA LYS A 116 16.83 -6.28 9.17
C LYS A 116 15.38 -5.98 8.78
N GLY A 117 15.13 -5.96 7.48
CA GLY A 117 13.81 -5.87 6.90
C GLY A 117 13.34 -7.23 6.40
N VAL A 118 12.12 -7.61 6.74
CA VAL A 118 11.46 -8.79 6.16
C VAL A 118 10.20 -8.30 5.46
N ALA A 119 9.92 -8.83 4.28
CA ALA A 119 8.73 -8.46 3.52
C ALA A 119 8.06 -9.69 2.93
N VAL A 120 6.73 -9.69 2.98
CA VAL A 120 5.86 -10.74 2.45
C VAL A 120 4.83 -10.08 1.55
N GLU A 121 4.68 -10.61 0.34
CA GLU A 121 3.62 -10.22 -0.59
C GLU A 121 2.35 -11.03 -0.31
N PHE A 122 1.22 -10.55 -0.77
CA PHE A 122 -0.06 -11.27 -0.71
C PHE A 122 -0.90 -10.94 -1.96
N PRO A 123 -1.73 -11.88 -2.46
CA PRO A 123 -2.02 -13.20 -1.90
C PRO A 123 -0.96 -14.28 -2.17
N SER A 124 0.03 -14.02 -3.04
CA SER A 124 1.14 -14.94 -3.24
C SER A 124 2.07 -14.92 -2.03
N ALA A 125 2.36 -16.08 -1.43
CA ALA A 125 3.32 -16.20 -0.32
C ALA A 125 4.79 -16.04 -0.77
N SER A 126 5.06 -15.10 -1.67
CA SER A 126 6.39 -14.69 -2.09
C SER A 126 6.93 -13.65 -1.11
N GLY A 127 8.11 -13.88 -0.54
CA GLY A 127 8.69 -12.97 0.43
C GLY A 127 10.21 -13.08 0.49
N SER A 128 10.85 -11.96 0.79
CA SER A 128 12.29 -11.91 1.05
C SER A 128 12.51 -12.14 2.54
N GLY A 129 12.60 -13.41 2.93
CA GLY A 129 12.95 -13.78 4.30
C GLY A 129 12.31 -15.10 4.69
N ASP A 130 13.16 -16.03 5.12
CA ASP A 130 12.71 -17.23 5.82
C ASP A 130 12.75 -17.00 7.33
N GLY A 131 11.86 -17.64 8.07
CA GLY A 131 11.79 -17.57 9.53
C GLY A 131 10.55 -16.92 10.14
N LEU A 132 10.57 -16.80 11.46
CA LEU A 132 9.40 -16.47 12.29
C LEU A 132 8.78 -15.10 11.97
N ALA A 133 9.60 -14.10 11.62
CA ALA A 133 9.13 -12.77 11.25
C ALA A 133 8.30 -12.79 9.94
N ALA A 134 8.72 -13.57 8.94
CA ALA A 134 7.96 -13.73 7.70
C ALA A 134 6.62 -14.44 7.94
N SER A 135 6.64 -15.50 8.77
CA SER A 135 5.40 -16.21 9.16
C SER A 135 4.40 -15.30 9.87
N LYS A 136 4.87 -14.42 10.77
CA LYS A 136 4.03 -13.41 11.44
C LYS A 136 3.41 -12.41 10.47
N LEU A 137 4.20 -11.90 9.53
CA LEU A 137 3.71 -11.01 8.48
C LEU A 137 2.67 -11.69 7.59
N GLN A 138 2.90 -12.96 7.24
CA GLN A 138 1.96 -13.73 6.44
C GLN A 138 0.62 -13.97 7.18
N ALA A 139 0.68 -14.28 8.47
CA ALA A 139 -0.51 -14.42 9.31
C ALA A 139 -1.30 -13.09 9.40
N GLY A 140 -0.58 -11.96 9.54
CA GLY A 140 -1.16 -10.62 9.54
C GLY A 140 -1.75 -10.19 8.18
N ALA A 141 -1.17 -10.65 7.08
CA ALA A 141 -1.65 -10.38 5.72
C ALA A 141 -2.85 -11.26 5.31
N GLY A 142 -3.08 -12.39 5.98
CA GLY A 142 -4.16 -13.33 5.67
C GLY A 142 -5.55 -12.68 5.50
N PRO A 143 -6.01 -11.79 6.40
CA PRO A 143 -7.27 -11.08 6.26
C PRO A 143 -7.37 -10.10 5.07
N LEU A 144 -6.24 -9.71 4.47
CA LEU A 144 -6.19 -8.86 3.28
C LEU A 144 -6.21 -9.68 1.99
N ALA A 145 -5.60 -10.88 2.01
CA ALA A 145 -5.37 -11.72 0.84
C ALA A 145 -6.64 -12.22 0.13
N SER A 146 -7.83 -12.10 0.76
CA SER A 146 -9.10 -12.49 0.12
C SER A 146 -9.50 -11.58 -1.04
N ASP A 147 -9.28 -10.27 -0.89
CA ASP A 147 -9.82 -9.26 -1.83
C ASP A 147 -8.78 -8.21 -2.25
N LEU A 148 -7.63 -8.16 -1.57
CA LEU A 148 -6.57 -7.19 -1.79
C LEU A 148 -5.27 -7.90 -2.12
N SER A 149 -4.42 -7.22 -2.88
CA SER A 149 -3.05 -7.63 -3.15
C SER A 149 -2.10 -6.57 -2.65
N GLY A 150 -0.87 -6.94 -2.32
CA GLY A 150 0.01 -5.99 -1.64
C GLY A 150 1.26 -6.61 -1.06
N LYS A 151 1.89 -5.83 -0.18
CA LYS A 151 3.09 -6.19 0.55
C LYS A 151 2.98 -5.73 1.99
N MET A 152 3.29 -6.60 2.92
CA MET A 152 3.50 -6.26 4.32
C MET A 152 4.98 -6.46 4.65
N SER A 153 5.60 -5.42 5.21
CA SER A 153 7.01 -5.43 5.54
C SER A 153 7.23 -4.99 6.97
N TYR A 154 8.16 -5.65 7.64
CA TYR A 154 8.65 -5.27 8.94
C TYR A 154 10.05 -4.70 8.81
N LEU A 155 10.31 -3.61 9.52
CA LEU A 155 11.61 -2.99 9.60
C LEU A 155 11.99 -2.79 11.07
N ASN A 156 13.10 -3.41 11.48
CA ASN A 156 13.71 -3.14 12.77
C ASN A 156 14.87 -2.14 12.62
N ARG A 157 14.65 -0.90 13.04
CA ARG A 157 15.71 0.07 13.27
C ARG A 157 16.05 0.09 14.76
N THR A 158 17.30 0.41 15.08
CA THR A 158 17.83 0.42 16.45
C THR A 158 16.96 1.15 17.49
N LEU A 159 16.16 2.14 17.05
CA LEU A 159 15.27 2.92 17.91
C LEU A 159 13.78 2.66 17.68
N GLU A 160 13.39 2.14 16.51
CA GLU A 160 11.99 2.03 16.11
C GLU A 160 11.76 0.78 15.28
N ARG A 161 10.68 0.06 15.61
CA ARG A 161 10.24 -1.13 14.92
C ARG A 161 8.90 -0.83 14.28
N THR A 162 8.80 -1.00 12.97
CA THR A 162 7.63 -0.58 12.21
C THR A 162 7.18 -1.69 11.28
N VAL A 163 5.87 -1.95 11.27
CA VAL A 163 5.20 -2.77 10.27
C VAL A 163 4.57 -1.82 9.24
N SER A 164 5.10 -1.83 8.02
CA SER A 164 4.54 -1.10 6.88
C SER A 164 3.68 -2.04 6.05
N THR A 165 2.45 -1.62 5.76
CA THR A 165 1.50 -2.39 4.95
C THR A 165 1.09 -1.56 3.75
N VAL A 166 1.26 -2.13 2.56
CA VAL A 166 0.80 -1.57 1.30
C VAL A 166 -0.20 -2.54 0.71
N ALA A 167 -1.42 -2.09 0.43
CA ALA A 167 -2.44 -2.91 -0.20
C ALA A 167 -3.11 -2.15 -1.34
N PHE A 168 -3.55 -2.89 -2.35
CA PHE A 168 -4.27 -2.36 -3.48
C PHE A 168 -5.39 -3.30 -3.90
N ASN A 169 -6.50 -2.71 -4.34
CA ASN A 169 -7.63 -3.41 -4.93
C ASN A 169 -7.52 -3.35 -6.46
N THR A 170 -7.46 -4.52 -7.10
CA THR A 170 -7.42 -4.67 -8.57
C THR A 170 -8.82 -4.78 -9.19
N ALA A 171 -9.85 -5.08 -8.38
CA ALA A 171 -11.24 -5.20 -8.80
C ALA A 171 -11.96 -3.84 -8.84
N VAL A 172 -11.34 -2.83 -9.46
CA VAL A 172 -11.95 -1.50 -9.62
C VAL A 172 -12.85 -1.50 -10.86
N PRO A 173 -14.12 -1.04 -10.77
CA PRO A 173 -15.01 -0.92 -11.91
C PRO A 173 -14.41 -0.13 -13.08
N GLU A 174 -14.60 -0.60 -14.32
CA GLU A 174 -14.09 0.03 -15.55
C GLU A 174 -14.42 1.53 -15.69
N PRO A 175 -15.64 2.02 -15.35
CA PRO A 175 -15.93 3.45 -15.41
C PRO A 175 -15.01 4.30 -14.52
N LEU A 176 -14.69 3.80 -13.32
CA LEU A 176 -13.80 4.48 -12.38
C LEU A 176 -12.34 4.43 -12.84
N ARG A 177 -11.92 3.31 -13.45
CA ARG A 177 -10.57 3.17 -14.04
C ARG A 177 -10.34 4.17 -15.17
N ARG A 178 -11.33 4.34 -16.05
CA ARG A 178 -11.26 5.33 -17.15
C ARG A 178 -11.25 6.77 -16.64
N PHE A 179 -11.96 7.05 -15.55
CA PHE A 179 -12.02 8.39 -14.98
C PHE A 179 -10.72 8.78 -14.27
N ASN A 180 -10.12 7.88 -13.48
CA ASN A 180 -8.94 8.19 -12.66
C ASN A 180 -7.59 7.96 -13.36
N GLY A 181 -7.56 7.25 -14.49
CA GLY A 181 -6.31 6.92 -15.19
C GLY A 181 -5.40 5.93 -14.43
N THR A 182 -5.77 5.51 -13.23
CA THR A 182 -5.07 4.47 -12.45
C THR A 182 -5.87 3.16 -12.48
N SER A 183 -5.15 2.04 -12.53
CA SER A 183 -5.72 0.70 -12.58
C SER A 183 -6.00 0.09 -11.20
N PHE A 184 -5.66 0.80 -10.12
CA PHE A 184 -5.78 0.30 -8.75
C PHE A 184 -6.14 1.41 -7.76
N LEU A 185 -6.84 1.02 -6.69
CA LEU A 185 -7.04 1.81 -5.48
C LEU A 185 -6.08 1.26 -4.42
N GLY A 186 -5.15 2.09 -3.94
CA GLY A 186 -4.11 1.66 -3.03
C GLY A 186 -4.06 2.48 -1.74
N ALA A 187 -3.63 1.84 -0.66
CA ALA A 187 -3.32 2.49 0.61
C ALA A 187 -1.98 1.98 1.15
N SER A 188 -1.30 2.84 1.89
CA SER A 188 -0.08 2.53 2.62
C SER A 188 -0.21 3.04 4.05
N THR A 189 0.14 2.19 5.01
CA THR A 189 0.02 2.50 6.45
C THR A 189 1.21 1.93 7.21
N ASP A 190 1.67 2.66 8.21
CA ASP A 190 2.76 2.25 9.08
C ASP A 190 2.26 2.11 10.52
N ALA A 191 2.61 1.02 11.19
CA ALA A 191 2.25 0.75 12.58
C ALA A 191 3.51 0.45 13.40
N VAL A 192 3.65 1.11 14.54
CA VAL A 192 4.81 0.96 15.44
C VAL A 192 4.60 -0.25 16.35
N VAL A 193 5.63 -1.09 16.45
CA VAL A 193 5.66 -2.24 17.36
C VAL A 193 6.09 -1.79 18.75
N VAL A 194 5.15 -1.84 19.70
CA VAL A 194 5.37 -1.39 21.08
C VAL A 194 5.44 -2.60 22.02
N GLU A 195 6.65 -2.92 22.48
CA GLU A 195 6.91 -4.00 23.44
C GLU A 195 7.82 -3.52 24.59
N PRO A 196 7.28 -2.85 25.62
CA PRO A 196 8.10 -2.20 26.64
C PRO A 196 8.92 -3.21 27.48
N ALA A 197 8.34 -4.37 27.81
CA ALA A 197 9.03 -5.39 28.60
C ALA A 197 10.24 -5.98 27.84
N GLU A 198 10.07 -6.27 26.55
CA GLU A 198 11.15 -6.78 25.69
C GLU A 198 12.22 -5.72 25.45
N PHE A 199 11.83 -4.44 25.31
CA PHE A 199 12.78 -3.34 25.20
C PHE A 199 13.71 -3.26 26.42
N ILE A 200 13.16 -3.31 27.64
CA ILE A 200 13.95 -3.30 28.88
C ILE A 200 14.87 -4.52 28.94
N ARG A 201 14.37 -5.70 28.57
CA ARG A 201 15.16 -6.94 28.55
C ARG A 201 16.33 -6.88 27.56
N SER A 202 16.08 -6.40 26.34
CA SER A 202 17.13 -6.22 25.33
C SER A 202 18.16 -5.21 25.81
N PHE A 203 17.71 -4.10 26.40
CA PHE A 203 18.60 -3.08 26.95
C PHE A 203 19.48 -3.61 28.08
N ASP A 204 18.93 -4.35 29.04
CA ASP A 204 19.71 -4.93 30.14
C ASP A 204 20.69 -6.00 29.64
N THR A 205 20.26 -6.82 28.68
CA THR A 205 21.14 -7.78 28.00
C THR A 205 22.33 -7.06 27.37
N VAL A 206 22.07 -6.02 26.58
CA VAL A 206 23.12 -5.21 25.94
C VAL A 206 24.03 -4.58 26.98
N ARG A 207 23.48 -3.97 28.03
CA ARG A 207 24.25 -3.35 29.12
C ARG A 207 25.16 -4.37 29.81
N TYR A 208 24.65 -5.57 30.11
CA TYR A 208 25.42 -6.63 30.74
C TYR A 208 26.58 -7.09 29.85
N TYR A 209 26.31 -7.36 28.56
CA TYR A 209 27.36 -7.76 27.64
C TYR A 209 28.36 -6.64 27.35
N ALA A 210 27.93 -5.39 27.25
CA ALA A 210 28.82 -4.23 27.11
C ALA A 210 29.78 -4.11 28.31
N LYS A 211 29.27 -4.24 29.54
CA LYS A 211 30.11 -4.27 30.75
C LYS A 211 31.08 -5.45 30.73
N LYS A 212 30.61 -6.62 30.31
CA LYS A 212 31.43 -7.84 30.21
C LYS A 212 32.54 -7.71 29.17
N MET A 213 32.28 -7.07 28.04
CA MET A 213 33.27 -6.79 26.99
C MET A 213 34.35 -5.82 27.49
N LYS A 214 33.94 -4.74 28.16
CA LYS A 214 34.89 -3.78 28.76
C LYS A 214 35.74 -4.38 29.88
N GLY A 215 35.24 -5.41 30.56
CA GLY A 215 35.97 -6.15 31.59
C GLY A 215 36.71 -7.39 31.10
N ALA A 216 36.70 -7.69 29.79
CA ALA A 216 37.34 -8.87 29.24
C ALA A 216 38.87 -8.67 29.12
N ALA A 217 39.63 -9.67 29.58
CA ALA A 217 41.10 -9.64 29.55
C ALA A 217 41.68 -9.58 28.11
N GLU A 218 40.90 -9.96 27.09
CA GLU A 218 41.30 -10.02 25.68
C GLU A 218 41.12 -8.67 24.92
N GLY A 219 40.53 -7.65 25.55
CA GLY A 219 40.24 -6.34 24.93
C GLY A 219 38.95 -6.30 24.09
N GLU A 220 38.32 -5.12 24.01
CA GLU A 220 37.00 -4.91 23.40
C GLU A 220 36.97 -5.31 21.91
N ASP A 221 37.97 -4.92 21.14
CA ASP A 221 38.04 -5.17 19.68
C ASP A 221 38.22 -6.66 19.33
N SER A 222 39.05 -7.38 20.09
CA SER A 222 39.27 -8.82 19.90
C SER A 222 38.00 -9.62 20.19
N TYR A 223 37.28 -9.22 21.23
CA TYR A 223 36.02 -9.86 21.62
C TYR A 223 34.91 -9.60 20.60
N LEU A 224 34.82 -8.38 20.07
CA LEU A 224 33.86 -8.04 19.01
C LEU A 224 34.13 -8.82 17.71
N GLN A 225 35.39 -8.99 17.32
CA GLN A 225 35.75 -9.79 16.15
C GLN A 225 35.37 -11.27 16.32
N LYS A 226 35.54 -11.82 17.52
CA LYS A 226 35.11 -13.19 17.86
C LYS A 226 33.60 -13.37 17.82
N ILE A 227 32.84 -12.36 18.28
CA ILE A 227 31.37 -12.38 18.16
C ILE A 227 30.95 -12.29 16.69
N LYS A 228 31.55 -11.39 15.91
CA LYS A 228 31.24 -11.21 14.48
C LYS A 228 31.51 -12.48 13.68
N SER A 229 32.59 -13.21 13.97
CA SER A 229 32.91 -14.47 13.27
C SER A 229 31.97 -15.63 13.62
N VAL A 230 31.54 -15.72 14.88
CA VAL A 230 30.51 -16.70 15.28
C VAL A 230 29.15 -16.36 14.69
N TRP A 231 28.82 -15.07 14.56
CA TRP A 231 27.56 -14.63 13.97
C TRP A 231 27.51 -14.85 12.46
N SER A 232 28.59 -14.52 11.72
CA SER A 232 28.65 -14.72 10.28
C SER A 232 28.58 -16.20 9.89
N SER A 233 29.25 -17.08 10.65
CA SER A 233 29.20 -18.54 10.45
C SER A 233 27.81 -19.14 10.73
N ARG A 234 27.04 -18.57 11.65
CA ARG A 234 25.67 -19.00 11.93
C ARG A 234 24.66 -18.46 10.92
N SER A 235 24.80 -17.21 10.50
CA SER A 235 23.91 -16.61 9.47
C SER A 235 23.96 -17.38 8.15
N SER A 236 25.14 -17.91 7.78
CA SER A 236 25.32 -18.73 6.58
C SER A 236 24.78 -20.16 6.72
N SER A 237 24.69 -20.68 7.95
CA SER A 237 24.05 -21.98 8.22
C SER A 237 22.52 -21.90 8.31
N ALA A 238 21.97 -20.76 8.75
CA ALA A 238 20.53 -20.56 8.89
C ALA A 238 19.81 -20.31 7.56
N GLY A 239 20.53 -19.92 6.49
CA GLY A 239 19.97 -19.77 5.14
C GLY A 239 19.89 -21.08 4.32
N LYS A 240 20.01 -22.25 4.95
CA LYS A 240 20.06 -23.56 4.28
C LYS A 240 19.03 -24.59 4.77
N SER A 241 18.10 -24.23 5.65
CA SER A 241 17.02 -25.15 6.10
C SER A 241 15.69 -24.81 5.47
#